data_AF-A0A318J317-F1
#
_entry.id   AF-A0A318J317-F1
#
_cell.length_a   1.000
_cell.length_b   1.000
_cell.length_c   1.000
_cell.angle_alpha   90.00
_cell.angle_beta   90.00
_cell.angle_gamma   90.00
#
_symmetry.space_group_name_H-M   'P 1'
#
loop_
_entity.id
_entity.type
_entity.pdbx_description
1 polymer ?
#
loop_
_entity_poly.entity_id
_entity_poly.type
_entity_poly.pdbx_seq_one_letter_code
_entity_poly.pdbx_strand_id
1 'polypeptide(L)'
;MEHPVYVEKQWFRFLWIFMPLMTLFSMGTQIMAGVPLAAWVMLSVPIINALVLLVLGCLTIRMDASHLTWSFGWLGWPVWKVALADIQFAESTSTTFLEGLGIKKTAEGMLYNATGKLAVRLKLHNGKMIRLGTQDPQRLLSYLTPRLNAR
;
A
#
# COMPACT_ATOMS: atom_id res chain seq x y z
N MET A 1 -26.73 -0.25 0.50
CA MET A 1 -25.35 -0.70 0.75
C MET A 1 -24.71 -0.89 -0.61
N GLU A 2 -23.97 0.11 -1.09
CA GLU A 2 -23.33 0.00 -2.42
C GLU A 2 -22.21 -1.05 -2.33
N HIS A 3 -22.33 -2.11 -3.11
CA HIS A 3 -21.28 -3.11 -3.19
C HIS A 3 -20.07 -2.50 -3.92
N PRO A 4 -18.85 -2.58 -3.37
CA PRO A 4 -17.67 -2.04 -4.03
C PRO A 4 -17.47 -2.78 -5.35
N VAL A 5 -17.40 -2.02 -6.44
CA VAL A 5 -17.29 -2.54 -7.82
C VAL A 5 -15.93 -3.21 -8.04
N TYR A 6 -14.93 -2.80 -7.26
CA TYR A 6 -13.58 -3.37 -7.29
C TYR A 6 -12.94 -3.34 -5.90
N VAL A 7 -12.35 -4.47 -5.49
CA VAL A 7 -11.55 -4.58 -4.28
C VAL A 7 -10.27 -5.35 -4.59
N GLU A 8 -9.12 -4.70 -4.43
CA GLU A 8 -7.80 -5.34 -4.51
C GLU A 8 -7.13 -5.27 -3.14
N LYS A 9 -6.65 -6.42 -2.64
CA LYS A 9 -5.86 -6.50 -1.41
C LYS A 9 -4.43 -6.90 -1.77
N GLN A 10 -3.52 -5.97 -1.62
CA GLN A 10 -2.10 -6.19 -1.82
C GLN A 10 -1.40 -6.36 -0.48
N TRP A 11 -0.69 -7.47 -0.33
CA TRP A 11 0.02 -7.80 0.90
C TRP A 11 1.50 -7.58 0.70
N PHE A 12 2.17 -7.01 1.70
CA PHE A 12 3.63 -6.93 1.73
C PHE A 12 4.22 -8.29 2.07
N ARG A 13 4.12 -9.27 1.16
CA ARG A 13 4.53 -10.67 1.40
C ARG A 13 5.95 -10.79 1.94
N PHE A 14 6.85 -9.91 1.52
CA PHE A 14 8.22 -9.86 2.01
C PHE A 14 8.31 -9.46 3.50
N LEU A 15 7.51 -8.49 3.95
CA LEU A 15 7.47 -8.08 5.37
C LEU A 15 7.06 -9.24 6.28
N TRP A 16 6.12 -10.07 5.85
CA TRP A 16 5.64 -11.22 6.62
C TRP A 16 6.68 -12.32 6.82
N ILE A 17 7.68 -12.43 5.96
CA ILE A 17 8.78 -13.41 6.09
C ILE A 17 9.98 -12.76 6.78
N PHE A 18 10.30 -11.52 6.39
CA PHE A 18 11.47 -10.80 6.86
C PHE A 18 11.37 -10.42 8.35
N MET A 19 10.20 -9.96 8.81
CA MET A 19 10.00 -9.54 10.21
C MET A 19 10.14 -10.68 11.24
N PRO A 20 9.51 -11.85 11.08
CA PRO A 20 9.73 -12.95 12.01
C PRO A 20 11.18 -13.47 11.94
N LEU A 21 11.79 -13.51 10.74
CA LEU A 21 13.19 -13.91 10.60
C LEU A 21 14.14 -12.96 11.33
N MET A 22 13.96 -11.65 11.19
CA MET A 22 14.74 -10.63 11.91
C MET A 22 14.55 -10.72 13.43
N THR A 23 13.32 -11.01 13.87
CA THR A 23 13.01 -11.18 15.30
C THR A 23 13.73 -12.40 15.86
N LEU A 24 13.65 -13.55 15.18
CA LEU A 24 14.36 -14.77 15.57
C LEU A 24 15.87 -14.59 15.56
N PHE A 25 16.41 -13.91 14.54
CA PHE A 25 17.83 -13.60 14.46
C PHE A 25 18.29 -12.72 15.63
N SER A 26 17.54 -11.65 15.93
CA SER A 26 17.81 -10.77 17.08
C SER A 26 17.73 -11.51 18.42
N MET A 27 16.76 -12.42 18.59
CA MET A 27 16.68 -13.24 19.80
C MET A 27 17.86 -14.21 19.91
N GLY A 28 18.24 -14.83 18.78
CA GLY A 28 19.38 -15.76 18.72
C GLY A 28 20.70 -15.11 19.11
N THR A 29 21.00 -13.91 18.59
CA THR A 29 22.25 -13.20 18.94
C THR A 29 22.31 -12.83 20.42
N GLN A 30 21.17 -12.46 21.03
CA GLN A 30 21.10 -12.14 22.46
C GLN A 30 21.35 -13.36 23.35
N ILE A 31 20.77 -14.51 23.01
CA ILE A 31 20.98 -15.78 23.73
C ILE A 31 22.46 -16.20 23.67
N MET A 32 23.07 -16.13 22.48
CA MET A 32 24.48 -16.50 22.32
C MET A 32 25.45 -15.54 23.02
N ALA A 33 25.11 -14.26 23.09
CA ALA A 33 25.92 -13.25 23.77
C ALA A 33 25.74 -13.25 25.30
N GLY A 34 24.83 -14.08 25.85
CA GLY A 34 24.61 -14.20 27.29
C GLY A 34 24.13 -12.89 27.95
N VAL A 35 23.56 -11.97 27.16
CA VAL A 35 23.18 -10.64 27.64
C VAL A 35 21.89 -10.77 28.47
N PRO A 36 21.88 -10.40 29.76
CA PRO A 36 20.66 -10.36 30.56
C PRO A 36 19.89 -9.09 30.20
N LEU A 37 19.39 -9.02 28.97
CA LEU A 37 18.56 -7.92 28.52
C LEU A 37 17.22 -8.02 29.26
N ALA A 38 16.76 -6.91 29.85
CA ALA A 38 15.46 -6.86 30.50
C ALA A 38 14.38 -7.34 29.52
N ALA A 39 13.45 -8.19 29.99
CA ALA A 39 12.39 -8.79 29.18
C ALA A 39 11.63 -7.76 28.32
N TRP A 40 11.49 -6.52 28.81
CA TRP A 40 10.90 -5.39 28.11
C TRP A 40 11.62 -5.04 26.80
N VAL A 41 12.94 -5.14 26.75
CA VAL A 41 13.74 -4.89 25.54
C VAL A 41 13.60 -6.05 24.56
N MET A 42 13.57 -7.29 25.05
CA MET A 42 13.32 -8.47 24.19
C MET A 42 11.93 -8.43 23.53
N LEU A 43 10.91 -7.95 24.25
CA LEU A 43 9.55 -7.81 23.74
C LEU A 43 9.37 -6.58 22.84
N SER A 44 10.22 -5.56 22.96
CA SER A 44 10.09 -4.33 22.16
C SER A 44 10.16 -4.57 20.65
N VAL A 45 11.10 -5.42 20.20
CA VAL A 45 11.31 -5.72 18.77
C VAL A 45 10.10 -6.41 18.13
N PRO A 46 9.55 -7.52 18.67
CA PRO A 46 8.36 -8.14 18.11
C PRO A 46 7.13 -7.22 18.21
N ILE A 47 7.00 -6.41 19.27
CA ILE A 47 5.91 -5.44 19.40
C ILE A 47 5.98 -4.38 18.29
N ILE A 48 7.17 -3.79 18.06
CA ILE A 48 7.37 -2.80 17.00
C ILE A 48 7.09 -3.43 15.63
N ASN A 49 7.58 -4.64 15.37
CA ASN A 49 7.33 -5.34 14.12
C ASN A 49 5.84 -5.63 13.91
N ALA A 50 5.13 -6.06 14.96
CA ALA A 50 3.69 -6.28 14.92
C ALA A 50 2.94 -4.98 14.61
N LEU A 51 3.31 -3.86 15.25
CA LEU A 51 2.72 -2.55 14.99
C LEU A 51 2.95 -2.10 13.55
N VAL A 52 4.17 -2.26 13.01
CA VAL A 52 4.49 -1.93 11.61
C VAL A 52 3.66 -2.77 10.65
N LEU A 53 3.52 -4.08 10.89
CA LEU A 53 2.66 -4.96 10.08
C LEU A 53 1.19 -4.55 10.18
N LEU A 54 0.74 -4.10 11.34
CA LEU A 54 -0.64 -3.65 11.55
C LEU A 54 -0.97 -2.41 10.71
N VAL A 55 -0.04 -1.45 10.63
CA VAL A 55 -0.24 -0.16 9.95
C VAL A 55 0.09 -0.23 8.45
N LEU A 56 1.10 -1.02 8.06
CA LEU A 56 1.61 -1.03 6.69
C LEU A 56 1.54 -2.40 6.00
N GLY A 57 1.08 -3.46 6.66
CA GLY A 57 1.16 -4.82 6.12
C GLY A 57 0.21 -5.13 4.96
N CYS A 58 -0.81 -4.30 4.72
CA CYS A 58 -1.80 -4.49 3.66
C CYS A 58 -2.17 -3.15 3.01
N LEU A 59 -2.19 -3.08 1.68
CA LEU A 59 -2.83 -2.01 0.93
C LEU A 59 -4.14 -2.55 0.37
N THR A 60 -5.25 -1.96 0.78
CA THR A 60 -6.57 -2.28 0.22
C THR A 60 -7.02 -1.14 -0.66
N ILE A 61 -7.23 -1.41 -1.94
CA ILE A 61 -7.80 -0.48 -2.90
C ILE A 61 -9.26 -0.87 -3.09
N ARG A 62 -10.17 0.06 -2.89
CA ARG A 62 -11.62 -0.10 -3.10
C ARG A 62 -12.10 0.98 -4.04
N MET A 63 -12.97 0.60 -4.96
CA MET A 63 -13.60 1.55 -5.86
C MET A 63 -15.11 1.36 -5.80
N ASP A 64 -15.79 2.47 -5.52
CA ASP A 64 -17.24 2.59 -5.49
C ASP A 64 -17.75 3.25 -6.78
N ALA A 65 -19.05 3.49 -6.89
CA ALA A 65 -19.64 4.09 -8.09
C ALA A 65 -19.15 5.53 -8.35
N SER A 66 -18.77 6.26 -7.29
CA SER A 66 -18.42 7.68 -7.33
C SER A 66 -17.03 8.01 -6.79
N HIS A 67 -16.39 7.09 -6.05
CA HIS A 67 -15.13 7.35 -5.35
C HIS A 67 -14.15 6.19 -5.47
N LEU A 68 -12.87 6.55 -5.51
CA LEU A 68 -11.75 5.64 -5.39
C LEU A 68 -11.11 5.84 -4.01
N THR A 69 -11.06 4.77 -3.22
CA THR A 69 -10.56 4.77 -1.85
C THR A 69 -9.42 3.77 -1.72
N TRP A 70 -8.32 4.15 -1.09
CA TRP A 70 -7.27 3.20 -0.75
C TRP A 70 -6.85 3.39 0.71
N SER A 71 -6.54 2.30 1.38
CA SER A 71 -6.16 2.30 2.79
C SER A 71 -4.97 1.40 3.04
N PHE A 72 -4.06 1.83 3.90
CA PHE A 72 -2.97 0.99 4.39
C PHE A 72 -3.35 0.33 5.73
N GLY A 73 -2.76 -0.82 6.00
CA GLY A 73 -2.88 -1.54 7.26
C GLY A 73 -4.09 -2.49 7.34
N TRP A 74 -4.03 -3.40 8.31
CA TRP A 74 -5.12 -4.31 8.64
C TRP A 74 -6.33 -3.56 9.21
N LEU A 75 -6.06 -2.51 9.99
CA LEU A 75 -7.09 -1.61 10.51
C LEU A 75 -7.71 -0.72 9.43
N GLY A 76 -7.18 -0.75 8.19
CA GLY A 76 -7.60 0.13 7.11
C GLY A 76 -7.33 1.59 7.44
N TRP A 77 -6.22 1.89 8.12
CA TRP A 77 -5.82 3.26 8.44
C TRP A 77 -4.31 3.43 8.23
N PRO A 78 -3.86 4.48 7.51
CA PRO A 78 -4.64 5.64 7.04
C PRO A 78 -5.49 5.34 5.79
N VAL A 79 -6.56 6.12 5.60
CA VAL A 79 -7.45 6.04 4.42
C VAL A 79 -7.29 7.29 3.57
N TRP A 80 -7.18 7.11 2.25
CA TRP A 80 -7.23 8.16 1.26
C TRP A 80 -8.43 7.91 0.35
N LYS A 81 -9.13 8.99 -0.01
CA LYS A 81 -10.32 8.95 -0.85
C LYS A 81 -10.24 10.08 -1.88
N VAL A 82 -10.60 9.74 -3.12
CA VAL A 82 -10.67 10.66 -4.26
C VAL A 82 -11.99 10.44 -4.98
N ALA A 83 -12.68 11.50 -5.36
CA ALA A 83 -13.86 11.38 -6.21
C ALA A 83 -13.43 11.03 -7.63
N LEU A 84 -14.15 10.09 -8.28
CA LEU A 84 -13.94 9.77 -9.69
C LEU A 84 -14.16 11.01 -10.57
N ALA A 85 -15.05 11.90 -10.14
CA ALA A 85 -15.29 13.23 -10.69
C ALA A 85 -14.05 14.15 -10.67
N ASP A 86 -13.11 13.95 -9.76
CA ASP A 86 -11.91 14.77 -9.69
C ASP A 86 -10.78 14.22 -10.57
N ILE A 87 -10.91 13.00 -11.07
CA ILE A 87 -9.93 12.34 -11.91
C ILE A 87 -10.12 12.84 -13.35
N GLN A 88 -9.11 13.54 -13.85
CA GLN A 88 -9.04 14.01 -15.23
C GLN A 88 -8.66 12.88 -16.19
N PHE A 89 -7.68 12.06 -15.81
CA PHE A 89 -7.15 11.01 -16.67
C PHE A 89 -6.54 9.87 -15.84
N ALA A 90 -6.66 8.64 -16.34
CA ALA A 90 -6.09 7.43 -15.75
C ALA A 90 -5.32 6.64 -16.81
N GLU A 91 -4.07 6.25 -16.51
CA GLU A 91 -3.23 5.45 -17.41
C GLU A 91 -2.49 4.34 -16.66
N SER A 92 -2.21 3.24 -17.36
CA SER A 92 -1.35 2.18 -16.83
C SER A 92 0.09 2.61 -16.97
N THR A 93 0.82 2.62 -15.87
CA THR A 93 2.25 2.94 -15.84
C THR A 93 3.01 1.83 -15.12
N SER A 94 4.26 1.63 -15.48
CA SER A 94 5.15 0.78 -14.70
C SER A 94 5.88 1.64 -13.66
N THR A 95 5.94 1.13 -12.43
CA THR A 95 6.77 1.70 -11.37
C THR A 95 8.15 1.07 -11.47
N THR A 96 9.19 1.88 -11.35
CA THR A 96 10.56 1.34 -11.34
C THR A 96 10.77 0.58 -10.02
N PHE A 97 11.45 -0.57 -10.05
CA PHE A 97 11.73 -1.37 -8.84
C PHE A 97 12.43 -0.55 -7.74
N LEU A 98 13.19 0.49 -8.13
CA LEU A 98 13.86 1.44 -7.24
C LEU A 98 12.92 2.47 -6.57
N GLU A 99 11.78 2.81 -7.18
CA GLU A 99 10.83 3.74 -6.55
C GLU A 99 10.21 3.14 -5.29
N GLY A 100 10.18 1.81 -5.24
CA GLY A 100 10.07 1.03 -4.01
C GLY A 100 8.64 0.66 -3.63
N LEU A 101 8.51 0.34 -2.34
CA LEU A 101 7.29 -0.09 -1.67
C LEU A 101 6.87 0.99 -0.66
N GLY A 102 5.57 1.18 -0.46
CA GLY A 102 4.99 2.11 0.52
C GLY A 102 4.43 3.40 -0.08
N ILE A 103 4.44 4.45 0.75
CA ILE A 103 3.91 5.79 0.45
C ILE A 103 5.11 6.70 0.19
N LYS A 104 5.28 7.17 -1.05
CA LYS A 104 6.44 7.99 -1.42
C LYS A 104 6.03 9.17 -2.28
N LYS A 105 6.58 10.34 -1.96
CA LYS A 105 6.51 11.50 -2.85
C LYS A 105 7.59 11.38 -3.92
N THR A 106 7.17 11.44 -5.17
CA THR A 106 8.03 11.34 -6.35
C THR A 106 7.91 12.63 -7.18
N ALA A 107 8.82 12.84 -8.13
CA ALA A 107 8.71 13.98 -9.06
C ALA A 107 7.38 13.98 -9.83
N GLU A 108 6.82 12.79 -10.07
CA GLU A 108 5.55 12.55 -10.74
C GLU A 108 4.34 12.51 -9.79
N GLY A 109 4.49 12.95 -8.54
CA GLY A 109 3.40 12.98 -7.55
C GLY A 109 3.49 11.90 -6.47
N MET A 110 2.35 11.57 -5.86
CA MET A 110 2.28 10.63 -4.73
C MET A 110 2.16 9.19 -5.24
N LEU A 111 3.13 8.33 -4.89
CA LEU A 111 3.10 6.89 -5.16
C LEU A 111 2.61 6.14 -3.91
N TYR A 112 1.62 5.29 -4.10
CA TYR A 112 1.11 4.35 -3.11
C TYR A 112 1.24 2.94 -3.69
N ASN A 113 2.24 2.19 -3.26
CA ASN A 113 2.50 0.84 -3.75
C ASN A 113 2.65 -0.13 -2.58
N ALA A 114 2.06 -1.32 -2.65
CA ALA A 114 2.34 -2.37 -1.66
C ALA A 114 3.16 -3.53 -2.22
N THR A 115 3.03 -3.82 -3.50
CA THR A 115 3.84 -4.84 -4.18
C THR A 115 3.72 -4.72 -5.69
N GLY A 116 4.79 -5.09 -6.39
CA GLY A 116 4.80 -5.19 -7.84
C GLY A 116 5.36 -3.97 -8.55
N LYS A 117 5.46 -4.10 -9.88
CA LYS A 117 6.02 -3.11 -10.80
C LYS A 117 4.95 -2.38 -11.62
N LEU A 118 3.67 -2.70 -11.39
CA LEU A 118 2.56 -2.16 -12.16
C LEU A 118 1.78 -1.17 -11.30
N ALA A 119 1.37 -0.07 -11.90
CA ALA A 119 0.60 0.97 -11.26
C ALA A 119 -0.37 1.62 -12.24
N VAL A 120 -1.38 2.30 -11.70
CA VAL A 120 -2.24 3.21 -12.45
C VAL A 120 -1.93 4.63 -11.99
N ARG A 121 -1.53 5.48 -12.95
CA ARG A 121 -1.35 6.91 -12.72
C ARG A 121 -2.69 7.60 -12.92
N LEU A 122 -3.08 8.38 -11.94
CA LEU A 122 -4.27 9.22 -11.90
C LEU A 122 -3.83 10.66 -11.88
N LYS A 123 -4.31 11.45 -12.84
CA LYS A 123 -4.16 12.90 -12.85
C LYS A 123 -5.47 13.51 -12.39
N LEU A 124 -5.40 14.34 -11.35
CA LEU A 124 -6.55 15.06 -10.82
C LEU A 124 -6.71 16.42 -11.52
N HIS A 125 -7.94 16.93 -11.57
CA HIS A 125 -8.23 18.28 -12.09
C HIS A 125 -7.50 19.39 -11.33
N ASN A 126 -7.19 19.18 -10.05
CA ASN A 126 -6.40 20.11 -9.24
C ASN A 126 -4.88 20.08 -9.52
N GLY A 127 -4.44 19.34 -10.55
CA GLY A 127 -3.04 19.19 -10.94
C GLY A 127 -2.23 18.18 -10.12
N LYS A 128 -2.81 17.59 -9.06
CA LYS A 128 -2.13 16.54 -8.30
C LYS A 128 -2.06 15.25 -9.12
N MET A 129 -0.92 14.58 -9.05
CA MET A 129 -0.71 13.27 -9.65
C MET A 129 -0.59 12.21 -8.56
N ILE A 130 -1.29 11.10 -8.75
CA ILE A 130 -1.32 9.97 -7.82
C ILE A 130 -1.00 8.71 -8.62
N ARG A 131 -0.12 7.86 -8.11
CA ARG A 131 0.18 6.54 -8.68
C ARG A 131 -0.23 5.48 -7.68
N LEU A 132 -1.15 4.61 -8.08
CA LEU A 132 -1.63 3.49 -7.27
C LEU A 132 -1.04 2.19 -7.82
N GLY A 133 -0.20 1.52 -7.04
CA GLY A 133 0.30 0.19 -7.34
C GLY A 133 -0.85 -0.80 -7.39
N THR A 134 -0.92 -1.58 -8.47
CA THR A 134 -1.94 -2.60 -8.70
C THR A 134 -1.30 -3.77 -9.43
N GLN A 135 -1.68 -4.99 -9.10
CA GLN A 135 -1.18 -6.17 -9.84
C GLN A 135 -1.86 -6.29 -11.20
N ASP A 136 -3.01 -5.64 -11.38
CA ASP A 136 -3.83 -5.70 -12.58
C ASP A 136 -4.29 -4.30 -12.99
N PRO A 137 -3.39 -3.48 -13.60
CA PRO A 137 -3.72 -2.13 -14.02
C PRO A 137 -4.79 -2.10 -15.12
N GLN A 138 -4.86 -3.14 -15.94
CA GLN A 138 -5.83 -3.25 -17.03
C GLN A 138 -7.24 -3.40 -16.48
N ARG A 139 -7.42 -4.24 -15.44
CA ARG A 139 -8.70 -4.40 -14.78
C ARG A 139 -9.14 -3.14 -14.05
N LEU A 140 -8.23 -2.41 -13.40
CA LEU A 140 -8.61 -1.13 -12.78
C LEU A 140 -9.03 -0.09 -13.83
N LEU A 141 -8.28 0.01 -14.94
CA LEU A 141 -8.61 0.92 -16.04
C LEU A 141 -9.94 0.57 -16.71
N SER A 142 -10.26 -0.71 -16.90
CA SER A 142 -11.51 -1.10 -17.55
C SER A 142 -12.75 -0.63 -16.79
N TYR A 143 -12.66 -0.45 -15.47
CA TYR A 143 -13.73 0.15 -14.68
C TYR A 143 -13.68 1.69 -14.61
N LEU A 144 -12.49 2.29 -14.77
CA LEU A 144 -12.29 3.74 -14.73
C LEU A 144 -12.67 4.41 -16.06
N THR A 145 -12.18 3.90 -17.18
CA THR A 145 -12.34 4.52 -18.52
C THR A 145 -13.80 4.81 -18.89
N PRO A 146 -14.77 3.89 -18.71
CA PRO A 146 -16.17 4.16 -19.03
C PRO A 146 -16.77 5.29 -18.18
N ARG A 147 -16.31 5.45 -16.94
CA ARG A 147 -16.81 6.48 -16.00
C ARG A 147 -16.18 7.84 -16.25
N LEU A 148 -14.98 7.88 -16.81
CA LEU A 148 -14.30 9.11 -17.21
C LEU A 148 -14.84 9.67 -18.53
N ASN A 149 -15.19 8.80 -19.48
CA ASN A 149 -15.72 9.18 -20.79
C ASN A 149 -17.23 9.47 -20.79
N ALA A 150 -17.96 9.15 -19.71
CA ALA A 150 -19.38 9.47 -19.56
C ALA A 150 -19.63 10.93 -19.11
N ARG A 151 -18.61 11.77 -19.15
CA ARG A 151 -18.63 13.22 -18.90
C ARG A 151 -18.31 13.97 -20.18
#